data_AF-A0A2P7SQW4-F1
#
_entry.id   AF-A0A2P7SQW4-F1
#
_cell.length_a   1.000
_cell.length_b   1.000
_cell.length_c   1.000
_cell.angle_alpha   90.00
_cell.angle_beta   90.00
_cell.angle_gamma   90.00
#
_symmetry.space_group_name_H-M   'P 1'
#
loop_
_entity.id
_entity.type
_entity.pdbx_description
1 polymer ?
#
loop_
_entity_poly.entity_id
_entity_poly.type
_entity_poly.pdbx_seq_one_letter_code
_entity_poly.pdbx_strand_id
1 'polypeptide(L)'
;MKLSEGVEAAIHSAIVLADLPDGATLPGSALAEYHGVSGSYLLKHLKGLVAAKILESVPGPAGGYRLARGVEKISLLDVVLAIEGPQPAFRCLEIRQKGPGALEPAAYNKPCGINAAMLRAERAYRAVLAETKLSDLIEGYVADADPRAVAFSCAFLERSQRMPR
;
A
#
# COMPACT_ATOMS: atom_id res chain seq x y z
N MET A 1 14.60 -6.99 -4.61
CA MET A 1 13.49 -6.88 -3.64
C MET A 1 12.26 -7.43 -4.32
N LYS A 2 11.49 -8.31 -3.66
CA LYS A 2 10.24 -8.85 -4.19
C LYS A 2 9.14 -8.36 -3.26
N LEU A 3 8.20 -7.59 -3.78
CA LEU A 3 6.99 -7.23 -3.05
C LEU A 3 6.01 -8.40 -3.11
N SER A 4 5.15 -8.50 -2.10
CA SER A 4 4.01 -9.41 -2.15
C SER A 4 2.95 -8.88 -3.11
N GLU A 5 2.17 -9.80 -3.68
CA GLU A 5 0.96 -9.50 -4.46
C GLU A 5 -0.08 -8.70 -3.64
N GLY A 6 0.06 -8.73 -2.30
CA GLY A 6 -0.75 -7.95 -1.39
C GLY A 6 -0.61 -6.44 -1.57
N VAL A 7 0.54 -5.96 -2.03
CA VAL A 7 0.75 -4.53 -2.30
C VAL A 7 -0.14 -4.07 -3.45
N GLU A 8 -0.19 -4.83 -4.54
CA GLU A 8 -1.06 -4.58 -5.68
C GLU A 8 -2.53 -4.57 -5.26
N ALA A 9 -2.97 -5.61 -4.54
CA ALA A 9 -4.34 -5.71 -4.05
C ALA A 9 -4.72 -4.52 -3.15
N ALA A 10 -3.80 -4.06 -2.31
CA ALA A 10 -4.01 -2.94 -1.40
C ALA A 10 -4.09 -1.59 -2.14
N ILE A 11 -3.22 -1.34 -3.12
CA ILE A 11 -3.25 -0.12 -3.94
C ILE A 11 -4.56 -0.07 -4.72
N HIS A 12 -4.90 -1.13 -5.44
CA HIS A 12 -6.15 -1.20 -6.21
C HIS A 12 -7.38 -1.00 -5.32
N SER A 13 -7.40 -1.61 -4.13
CA SER A 13 -8.46 -1.40 -3.16
C SER A 13 -8.60 0.06 -2.74
N ALA A 14 -7.49 0.74 -2.45
CA ALA A 14 -7.51 2.13 -2.03
C ALA A 14 -7.98 3.06 -3.16
N ILE A 15 -7.59 2.78 -4.41
CA ILE A 15 -8.02 3.54 -5.59
C ILE A 15 -9.53 3.39 -5.82
N VAL A 16 -10.08 2.17 -5.76
CA VAL A 16 -11.52 1.95 -5.92
C VAL A 16 -12.32 2.63 -4.81
N LEU A 17 -11.80 2.66 -3.59
CA LEU A 17 -12.43 3.36 -2.47
C LEU A 17 -12.33 4.89 -2.56
N ALA A 18 -11.46 5.44 -3.43
CA ALA A 18 -11.34 6.87 -3.64
C ALA A 18 -12.51 7.46 -4.43
N ASP A 19 -13.16 6.64 -5.27
CA ASP A 19 -14.31 7.04 -6.09
C ASP A 19 -15.64 6.99 -5.33
N LEU A 20 -15.60 6.59 -4.05
CA LEU A 20 -16.80 6.61 -3.21
C LEU A 20 -17.19 8.05 -2.84
N PRO A 21 -18.49 8.38 -2.85
CA PRO A 21 -18.98 9.62 -2.28
C PRO A 21 -18.62 9.76 -0.80
N ASP A 22 -18.55 11.00 -0.32
CA ASP A 22 -18.27 11.29 1.08
C ASP A 22 -19.24 10.56 2.02
N GLY A 23 -18.66 9.88 3.02
CA GLY A 23 -19.40 9.10 4.00
C GLY A 23 -19.80 7.70 3.55
N ALA A 24 -19.83 7.40 2.25
CA ALA A 24 -20.14 6.08 1.73
C ALA A 24 -19.07 5.04 2.14
N THR A 25 -19.47 3.77 2.15
CA THR A 25 -18.56 2.65 2.39
C THR A 25 -18.80 1.55 1.37
N LEU A 26 -17.79 0.73 1.11
CA LEU A 26 -17.92 -0.46 0.28
C LEU A 26 -17.66 -1.73 1.11
N PRO A 27 -18.54 -2.75 1.07
CA PRO A 27 -18.29 -4.00 1.76
C PRO A 27 -17.02 -4.68 1.26
N GLY A 28 -16.23 -5.27 2.15
CA GLY A 28 -15.01 -6.00 1.75
C GLY A 28 -15.29 -7.16 0.78
N SER A 29 -16.48 -7.76 0.85
CA SER A 29 -16.93 -8.78 -0.11
C SER A 29 -17.18 -8.21 -1.51
N ALA A 30 -17.75 -7.00 -1.60
CA ALA A 30 -17.97 -6.33 -2.88
C ALA A 30 -16.65 -5.87 -3.50
N LEU A 31 -15.70 -5.40 -2.69
CA LEU A 31 -14.36 -5.05 -3.17
C LEU A 31 -13.58 -6.29 -3.67
N ALA A 32 -13.76 -7.45 -3.03
CA ALA A 32 -13.20 -8.71 -3.49
C ALA A 32 -13.82 -9.18 -4.81
N GLU A 33 -15.14 -9.05 -4.95
CA GLU A 33 -15.86 -9.31 -6.21
C GLU A 33 -15.37 -8.40 -7.33
N TYR A 34 -15.20 -7.10 -7.06
CA TYR A 34 -14.73 -6.12 -8.03
C TYR A 34 -13.39 -6.52 -8.67
N HIS A 35 -12.47 -7.06 -7.87
CA HIS A 35 -11.15 -7.49 -8.32
C HIS A 35 -11.07 -8.97 -8.71
N GLY A 36 -12.16 -9.74 -8.60
CA GLY A 36 -12.16 -11.17 -8.92
C GLY A 36 -11.26 -12.01 -8.00
N VAL A 37 -11.06 -11.59 -6.75
CA VAL A 37 -10.20 -12.27 -5.77
C VAL A 37 -11.03 -12.84 -4.61
N SER A 38 -10.45 -13.75 -3.82
CA SER A 38 -11.15 -14.28 -2.65
C SER A 38 -11.30 -13.23 -1.55
N GLY A 39 -12.45 -13.24 -0.86
CA GLY A 39 -12.71 -12.32 0.24
C GLY A 39 -11.71 -12.43 1.39
N SER A 40 -11.29 -13.65 1.75
CA SER A 40 -10.31 -13.87 2.82
C SER A 40 -8.92 -13.32 2.45
N TYR A 41 -8.50 -13.45 1.19
CA TYR A 41 -7.28 -12.85 0.67
C TYR A 41 -7.33 -11.33 0.79
N LEU A 42 -8.38 -10.69 0.25
CA LEU A 42 -8.45 -9.23 0.25
C LEU A 42 -8.56 -8.66 1.66
N LEU A 43 -9.39 -9.26 2.52
CA LEU A 43 -9.58 -8.82 3.90
C LEU A 43 -8.28 -8.82 4.71
N LYS A 44 -7.32 -9.69 4.40
CA LYS A 44 -5.98 -9.66 5.01
C LYS A 44 -5.28 -8.34 4.73
N HIS A 45 -5.32 -7.87 3.49
CA HIS A 45 -4.67 -6.63 3.06
C HIS A 45 -5.42 -5.38 3.53
N LEU A 46 -6.76 -5.40 3.50
CA LEU A 46 -7.57 -4.31 4.06
C LEU A 46 -7.32 -4.10 5.56
N LYS A 47 -7.11 -5.19 6.33
CA LYS A 47 -6.70 -5.08 7.75
C LYS A 47 -5.37 -4.35 7.92
N GLY A 48 -4.40 -4.61 7.05
CA GLY A 48 -3.10 -3.90 7.04
C GLY A 48 -3.28 -2.40 6.79
N LEU A 49 -4.11 -2.05 5.81
CA LEU A 49 -4.43 -0.65 5.51
C LEU A 49 -5.19 0.06 6.64
N VAL A 50 -6.09 -0.63 7.33
CA VAL A 50 -6.79 -0.10 8.52
C VAL A 50 -5.81 0.13 9.67
N ALA A 51 -4.92 -0.82 9.93
CA ALA A 51 -3.88 -0.67 10.97
C ALA A 51 -2.96 0.53 10.69
N ALA A 52 -2.67 0.78 9.41
CA ALA A 52 -1.90 1.93 8.95
C ALA A 52 -2.70 3.25 8.84
N LYS A 53 -4.00 3.25 9.20
CA LYS A 53 -4.90 4.41 9.07
C LYS A 53 -4.97 4.99 7.66
N ILE A 54 -4.85 4.11 6.66
CA ILE A 54 -5.11 4.44 5.25
C ILE A 54 -6.60 4.25 4.95
N LEU A 55 -7.18 3.18 5.51
CA LEU A 55 -8.61 2.89 5.46
C LEU A 55 -9.24 2.97 6.85
N GLU A 56 -10.54 3.22 6.88
CA GLU A 56 -11.39 2.98 8.04
C GLU A 56 -12.31 1.79 7.77
N SER A 57 -12.60 1.01 8.80
CA SER A 57 -13.61 -0.06 8.76
C SER A 57 -14.80 0.36 9.61
N VAL A 58 -15.97 0.46 8.98
CA VAL A 58 -17.22 0.84 9.62
C VAL A 58 -18.03 -0.43 9.90
N PRO A 59 -18.41 -0.69 11.17
CA PRO A 59 -19.22 -1.85 11.50
C PRO A 59 -20.71 -1.66 11.16
N GLY A 60 -21.46 -2.76 11.17
CA GLY A 60 -22.92 -2.76 11.05
C GLY A 60 -23.45 -2.99 9.62
N PRO A 61 -24.78 -2.95 9.43
CA PRO A 61 -25.43 -3.28 8.15
C PRO A 61 -25.07 -2.33 7.00
N ALA A 62 -24.88 -1.04 7.30
CA ALA A 62 -24.39 -0.03 6.37
C ALA A 62 -22.84 0.11 6.39
N GLY A 63 -22.16 -0.85 7.05
CA GLY A 63 -20.72 -0.86 7.22
C GLY A 63 -19.95 -1.36 5.99
N GLY A 64 -18.64 -1.20 6.04
CA GLY A 64 -17.72 -1.45 4.94
C GLY A 64 -16.40 -0.73 5.16
N TYR A 65 -15.64 -0.53 4.10
CA TYR A 65 -14.39 0.21 4.09
C TYR A 65 -14.55 1.53 3.35
N ARG A 66 -13.75 2.52 3.75
CA ARG A 66 -13.56 3.80 3.04
C ARG A 66 -12.15 4.33 3.30
N LEU A 67 -11.70 5.33 2.54
CA LEU A 67 -10.46 6.04 2.85
C LEU A 67 -10.56 6.77 4.20
N ALA A 68 -9.50 6.71 5.00
CA ALA A 68 -9.39 7.42 6.27
C ALA A 68 -8.93 8.88 6.11
N ARG A 69 -8.34 9.19 4.94
CA ARG A 69 -7.74 10.48 4.61
C ARG A 69 -7.76 10.66 3.09
N GLY A 70 -7.70 11.91 2.62
CA GLY A 70 -7.72 12.24 1.20
C GLY A 70 -6.57 11.60 0.42
N VAL A 71 -6.80 11.34 -0.87
CA VAL A 71 -5.88 10.68 -1.79
C VAL A 71 -4.56 11.43 -1.99
N GLU A 72 -4.56 12.74 -1.80
CA GLU A 72 -3.39 13.61 -1.83
C GLU A 72 -2.44 13.38 -0.64
N LYS A 73 -2.94 12.75 0.44
CA LYS A 73 -2.18 12.46 1.67
C LYS A 73 -1.71 11.02 1.76
N ILE A 74 -2.06 10.17 0.81
CA ILE A 74 -1.69 8.76 0.79
C ILE A 74 -0.67 8.55 -0.32
N SER A 75 0.54 8.17 0.04
CA SER A 75 1.59 7.79 -0.91
C SER A 75 1.61 6.30 -1.18
N LEU A 76 2.25 5.89 -2.29
CA LEU A 76 2.56 4.48 -2.51
C LEU A 76 3.43 3.89 -1.40
N LEU A 77 4.33 4.70 -0.80
CA LEU A 77 5.14 4.25 0.32
C LEU A 77 4.28 3.91 1.53
N ASP A 78 3.23 4.69 1.84
CA ASP A 78 2.29 4.38 2.93
C ASP A 78 1.69 2.97 2.74
N VAL A 79 1.23 2.66 1.52
CA VAL A 79 0.63 1.37 1.19
C VAL A 79 1.66 0.24 1.26
N VAL A 80 2.85 0.44 0.68
CA VAL A 80 3.94 -0.56 0.73
C VAL A 80 4.32 -0.87 2.18
N LEU A 81 4.49 0.15 3.02
CA LEU A 81 4.83 -0.03 4.44
C LEU A 81 3.71 -0.71 5.23
N ALA A 82 2.44 -0.46 4.88
CA ALA A 82 1.30 -1.11 5.52
C ALA A 82 1.24 -2.61 5.24
N ILE A 83 1.74 -3.06 4.08
CA ILE A 83 1.68 -4.47 3.66
C ILE A 83 2.98 -5.23 3.90
N GLU A 84 4.13 -4.66 3.53
CA GLU A 84 5.46 -5.29 3.66
C GLU A 84 6.12 -5.02 5.01
N GLY A 85 5.69 -3.96 5.70
CA GLY A 85 6.31 -3.49 6.93
C GLY A 85 7.53 -2.57 6.68
N PRO A 86 8.10 -2.01 7.76
CA PRO A 86 9.11 -0.95 7.65
C PRO A 86 10.55 -1.45 7.44
N GLN A 87 10.77 -2.75 7.55
CA GLN A 87 12.10 -3.34 7.57
C GLN A 87 12.84 -3.15 6.25
N PRO A 88 14.17 -2.94 6.27
CA PRO A 88 14.92 -2.77 5.05
C PRO A 88 15.02 -4.08 4.27
N ALA A 89 15.09 -3.97 2.94
CA ALA A 89 15.26 -5.11 2.06
C ALA A 89 16.65 -5.75 2.23
N PHE A 90 17.66 -4.94 2.58
CA PHE A 90 19.00 -5.40 2.89
C PHE A 90 19.31 -5.27 4.38
N ARG A 91 19.72 -6.36 5.01
CA ARG A 91 20.16 -6.38 6.41
C ARG A 91 21.63 -6.80 6.48
N CYS A 92 22.49 -5.88 6.89
CA CYS A 92 23.90 -6.19 7.13
C CYS A 92 24.03 -7.09 8.36
N LEU A 93 24.67 -8.24 8.19
CA LEU A 93 24.99 -9.17 9.29
C LEU A 93 26.43 -9.01 9.81
N GLU A 94 27.11 -7.93 9.40
CA GLU A 94 28.51 -7.61 9.73
C GLU A 94 29.45 -8.81 9.54
N ILE A 95 29.30 -9.58 8.47
CA ILE A 95 30.09 -10.80 8.23
C ILE A 95 31.60 -10.54 8.14
N ARG A 96 32.00 -9.29 7.84
CA ARG A 96 33.41 -8.84 7.88
C ARG A 96 34.06 -8.95 9.27
N GLN A 97 33.24 -9.05 10.33
CA GLN A 97 33.68 -9.18 11.72
C GLN A 97 33.67 -10.64 12.20
N LYS A 98 33.42 -11.62 11.32
CA LYS A 98 33.26 -13.04 11.69
C LYS A 98 34.39 -13.95 11.22
N GLY A 99 35.27 -13.45 10.36
CA GLY A 99 36.36 -14.23 9.76
C GLY A 99 37.60 -14.32 10.65
N PRO A 100 38.60 -15.15 10.26
CA PRO A 100 39.85 -15.32 11.01
C PRO A 100 40.70 -14.04 11.12
N GLY A 101 40.44 -13.03 10.27
CA GLY A 101 41.06 -11.70 10.34
C GLY A 101 40.17 -10.63 10.95
N ALA A 102 39.15 -11.01 11.73
CA ALA A 102 38.32 -10.03 12.45
C ALA A 102 39.18 -9.25 13.45
N LEU A 103 38.96 -7.95 13.51
CA LEU A 103 39.60 -7.04 14.45
C LEU A 103 38.64 -6.69 15.59
N GLU A 104 39.15 -5.95 16.57
CA GLU A 104 38.31 -5.38 17.64
C GLU A 104 37.23 -4.44 17.06
N PRO A 105 36.03 -4.34 17.68
CA PRO A 105 34.93 -3.51 17.18
C PRO A 105 35.29 -2.05 16.86
N ALA A 106 36.28 -1.48 17.56
CA ALA A 106 36.80 -0.14 17.32
C ALA A 106 37.38 0.06 15.90
N ALA A 107 37.85 -1.00 15.25
CA ALA A 107 38.33 -0.97 13.86
C ALA A 107 37.19 -0.84 12.83
N TYR A 108 35.94 -1.03 13.24
CA TYR A 108 34.74 -1.03 12.40
C TYR A 108 33.79 0.14 12.72
N ASN A 109 34.36 1.32 12.99
CA ASN A 109 33.63 2.52 13.45
C ASN A 109 32.62 3.14 12.46
N LYS A 110 32.53 2.63 11.24
CA LYS A 110 31.57 3.05 10.22
C LYS A 110 30.88 1.84 9.60
N PRO A 111 29.61 1.96 9.16
CA PRO A 111 29.00 0.97 8.29
C PRO A 111 29.90 0.66 7.10
N CYS A 112 30.03 -0.61 6.73
CA CYS A 112 30.82 -0.97 5.55
C CYS A 112 30.23 -0.33 4.28
N GLY A 113 31.08 -0.12 3.27
CA GLY A 113 30.67 0.51 2.00
C GLY A 113 29.51 -0.23 1.31
N ILE A 114 29.45 -1.56 1.46
CA ILE A 114 28.35 -2.38 0.93
C ILE A 114 27.02 -2.03 1.63
N ASN A 115 26.98 -2.03 2.97
CA ASN A 115 25.77 -1.66 3.72
C ASN A 115 25.32 -0.23 3.37
N ALA A 116 26.26 0.70 3.33
CA ALA A 116 25.96 2.09 2.96
C ALA A 116 25.39 2.21 1.53
N ALA A 117 25.93 1.46 0.56
CA ALA A 117 25.43 1.47 -0.80
C ALA A 117 24.03 0.87 -0.93
N MET A 118 23.79 -0.28 -0.27
CA MET A 118 22.48 -0.93 -0.28
C MET A 118 21.40 -0.06 0.37
N LEU A 119 21.69 0.56 1.51
CA LEU A 119 20.74 1.47 2.18
C LEU A 119 20.48 2.76 1.38
N ARG A 120 21.47 3.23 0.61
CA ARG A 120 21.28 4.38 -0.31
C ARG A 120 20.32 4.02 -1.45
N ALA A 121 20.49 2.86 -2.06
CA ALA A 121 19.61 2.38 -3.12
C ALA A 121 18.17 2.22 -2.61
N GLU A 122 17.99 1.63 -1.43
CA GLU A 122 16.67 1.51 -0.82
C GLU A 122 16.05 2.88 -0.49
N ARG A 123 16.84 3.83 0.00
CA ARG A 123 16.36 5.19 0.27
C ARG A 123 15.85 5.87 -1.00
N ALA A 124 16.55 5.73 -2.12
CA ALA A 124 16.13 6.27 -3.40
C ALA A 124 14.80 5.66 -3.86
N TYR A 125 14.66 4.33 -3.76
CA TYR A 125 13.41 3.64 -4.07
C TYR A 125 12.24 4.13 -3.19
N ARG A 126 12.43 4.22 -1.87
CA ARG A 126 11.39 4.71 -0.95
C ARG A 126 11.05 6.17 -1.17
N ALA A 127 12.01 7.00 -1.58
CA ALA A 127 11.76 8.41 -1.89
C ALA A 127 10.76 8.56 -3.04
N VAL A 128 10.97 7.83 -4.14
CA VAL A 128 10.03 7.83 -5.28
C VAL A 128 8.64 7.40 -4.84
N LEU A 129 8.52 6.32 -4.08
CA LEU A 129 7.22 5.86 -3.57
C LEU A 129 6.55 6.87 -2.63
N ALA A 130 7.33 7.65 -1.87
CA ALA A 130 6.80 8.64 -0.94
C ALA A 130 6.26 9.88 -1.67
N GLU A 131 6.88 10.22 -2.81
CA GLU A 131 6.50 11.33 -3.66
C GLU A 131 5.22 11.01 -4.45
N THR A 132 5.06 9.80 -4.97
CA THR A 132 3.86 9.39 -5.72
C THR A 132 2.64 9.22 -4.81
N LYS A 133 1.62 10.06 -5.00
CA LYS A 133 0.34 10.01 -4.27
C LYS A 133 -0.72 9.21 -5.03
N LEU A 134 -1.75 8.76 -4.31
CA LEU A 134 -2.90 8.12 -4.96
C LEU A 134 -3.62 9.09 -5.91
N SER A 135 -3.63 10.39 -5.60
CA SER A 135 -4.18 11.43 -6.50
C SER A 135 -3.53 11.41 -7.88
N ASP A 136 -2.21 11.27 -7.93
CA ASP A 136 -1.44 11.31 -9.18
C ASP A 136 -1.77 10.10 -10.06
N LEU A 137 -2.01 8.94 -9.43
CA LEU A 137 -2.39 7.71 -10.12
C LEU A 137 -3.83 7.78 -10.66
N ILE A 138 -4.74 8.40 -9.90
CA ILE A 138 -6.14 8.60 -10.33
C ILE A 138 -6.17 9.56 -11.51
N GLU A 139 -5.46 10.69 -11.44
CA GLU A 139 -5.40 11.67 -12.53
C GLU A 139 -4.84 11.04 -13.82
N GLY A 140 -3.75 10.27 -13.72
CA GLY A 140 -3.20 9.54 -14.86
C GLY A 140 -4.17 8.50 -15.42
N TYR A 141 -4.90 7.77 -14.56
CA TYR A 141 -5.90 6.80 -15.01
C TYR A 141 -7.06 7.48 -15.75
N VAL A 142 -7.61 8.57 -15.20
CA VAL A 142 -8.74 9.29 -15.82
C VAL A 142 -8.37 9.83 -17.21
N ALA A 143 -7.11 10.20 -17.43
CA ALA A 143 -6.63 10.67 -18.74
C ALA A 143 -6.58 9.56 -19.81
N ASP A 144 -6.23 8.33 -19.42
CA ASP A 144 -5.88 7.25 -20.35
C ASP A 144 -6.86 6.05 -20.34
N ALA A 145 -7.82 6.02 -19.41
CA ALA A 145 -8.70 4.87 -19.21
C ALA A 145 -9.68 4.65 -20.38
N ASP A 146 -9.90 3.38 -20.72
CA ASP A 146 -10.99 3.00 -21.62
C ASP A 146 -12.34 3.39 -20.97
N PRO A 147 -13.20 4.18 -21.65
CA PRO A 147 -14.47 4.62 -21.09
C PRO A 147 -15.37 3.49 -20.60
N ARG A 148 -15.25 2.28 -21.16
CA ARG A 148 -16.01 1.09 -20.71
C ARG A 148 -15.57 0.62 -19.33
N ALA A 149 -14.27 0.73 -19.02
CA ALA A 149 -13.75 0.39 -17.70
C ALA A 149 -14.24 1.39 -16.64
N VAL A 150 -14.21 2.69 -16.97
CA VAL A 150 -14.74 3.76 -16.11
C VAL A 150 -16.24 3.55 -15.86
N ALA A 151 -17.01 3.35 -16.94
CA ALA A 151 -18.46 3.12 -16.83
C ALA A 151 -18.80 1.88 -15.99
N PHE A 152 -18.05 0.78 -16.15
CA PHE A 152 -18.19 -0.40 -15.31
C PHE A 152 -17.93 -0.08 -13.84
N SER A 153 -16.85 0.65 -13.55
CA SER A 153 -16.48 1.00 -12.18
C SER A 153 -17.55 1.85 -11.50
N CYS A 154 -18.00 2.92 -12.17
CA CYS A 154 -19.07 3.77 -11.65
C CYS A 154 -20.35 2.97 -11.37
N ALA A 155 -20.80 2.15 -12.32
CA ALA A 155 -21.99 1.32 -12.16
C ALA A 155 -21.83 0.24 -11.08
N PHE A 156 -20.61 -0.23 -10.82
CA PHE A 156 -20.31 -1.14 -9.72
C PHE A 156 -20.39 -0.46 -8.37
N LEU A 157 -19.75 0.70 -8.24
CA LEU A 157 -19.75 1.44 -6.99
C LEU A 157 -21.15 1.90 -6.63
N GLU A 158 -21.92 2.42 -7.59
CA GLU A 158 -23.29 2.89 -7.37
C GLU A 158 -24.21 1.80 -6.78
N ARG A 159 -24.11 0.56 -7.27
CA ARG A 159 -24.94 -0.56 -6.80
C ARG A 159 -24.47 -1.21 -5.50
N SER A 160 -23.17 -1.15 -5.22
CA SER A 160 -22.53 -1.91 -4.14
C SER A 160 -22.20 -1.07 -2.91
N GLN A 161 -22.12 0.26 -3.06
CA GLN A 161 -21.85 1.17 -1.96
C GLN A 161 -22.99 1.18 -0.93
N ARG A 162 -22.64 1.60 0.28
CA ARG A 162 -23.56 1.76 1.41
C ARG A 162 -23.40 3.15 1.99
N MET A 163 -24.51 3.87 2.06
CA MET A 163 -24.56 5.17 2.72
C MET A 163 -24.89 4.98 4.20
N PRO A 164 -24.21 5.69 5.12
CA PRO A 164 -24.69 5.84 6.48
C PRO A 164 -26.05 6.55 6.44
N ARG A 165 -26.96 6.11 7.32
CA ARG A 165 -28.26 6.78 7.51
C ARG A 165 -28.09 8.13 8.22
#